data_AF-A0A2N4Y4U4-F1
#
_entry.id   AF-A0A2N4Y4U4-F1
#
_cell.length_a   1.000
_cell.length_b   1.000
_cell.length_c   1.000
_cell.angle_alpha   90.00
_cell.angle_beta   90.00
_cell.angle_gamma   90.00
#
_symmetry.space_group_name_H-M   'P 1'
#
loop_
_entity.id
_entity.type
_entity.pdbx_description
1 polymer ?
#
loop_
_entity_poly.entity_id
_entity_poly.type
_entity_poly.pdbx_seq_one_letter_code
_entity_poly.pdbx_strand_id
1 'polypeptide(L)'
;MEPDWSAVSAVVLAQSTRRESLLRQERMLKICGLGIIASACGAGLWLSYLRSEPEVLFATLFLALLALVPLFTMIAAKQRRFQTDFYIAILPLLLPGLDQWSIVTRKPARQIERMPGHYFVPRDEIDCDFHIEGSLHGIPFSVTQAVLRHSPAENPETTFRGLIVWTRVANAFPGDFAALRRPPKERSLWRGTVLPDRLMPIPNATHLRRWAYDFVSTDPESGDVRLNGMVGAIGTLLTLKLDDLPQVAIRGADAFALLPLPRFGWDGDTPAHTLDVERDVRPFAARLLSVLQALDAVRKV
;
A
#
# COMPACT_ATOMS: atom_id res chain seq x y z
N MET A 1 -8.35 -25.21 -1.83
CA MET A 1 -8.94 -25.24 -0.49
C MET A 1 -9.76 -23.99 -0.31
N GLU A 2 -11.03 -24.13 0.04
CA GLU A 2 -11.95 -23.01 0.22
C GLU A 2 -11.86 -22.50 1.67
N PRO A 3 -11.90 -21.17 1.91
CA PRO A 3 -11.99 -20.62 3.26
C PRO A 3 -13.24 -21.12 4.01
N ASP A 4 -13.12 -21.33 5.33
CA ASP A 4 -14.31 -21.52 6.18
C ASP A 4 -15.05 -20.19 6.34
N TRP A 5 -15.99 -19.93 5.43
CA TRP A 5 -16.78 -18.70 5.42
C TRP A 5 -17.63 -18.51 6.67
N SER A 6 -17.94 -19.58 7.41
CA SER A 6 -18.67 -19.47 8.68
C SER A 6 -17.80 -18.87 9.79
N ALA A 7 -16.56 -19.35 9.91
CA ALA A 7 -15.56 -18.79 10.82
C ALA A 7 -15.18 -17.35 10.44
N VAL A 8 -15.01 -17.08 9.14
CA VAL A 8 -14.76 -15.71 8.61
C VAL A 8 -15.90 -14.78 9.02
N SER A 9 -17.15 -15.20 8.82
CA SER A 9 -18.32 -14.38 9.16
C SER A 9 -18.41 -14.10 10.65
N ALA A 10 -18.15 -15.10 11.50
CA ALA A 10 -18.13 -14.93 12.95
C ALA A 10 -17.07 -13.90 13.40
N VAL A 11 -15.86 -13.96 12.83
CA VAL A 11 -14.80 -12.98 13.12
C VAL A 11 -15.18 -11.59 12.64
N VAL A 12 -15.71 -11.45 11.42
CA VAL A 12 -16.12 -10.14 10.88
C VAL A 12 -17.22 -9.51 11.75
N LEU A 13 -18.17 -10.31 12.24
CA LEU A 13 -19.26 -9.84 13.11
C LEU A 13 -18.77 -9.48 14.53
N ALA A 14 -17.88 -10.28 15.11
CA ALA A 14 -17.23 -9.96 16.38
C ALA A 14 -16.38 -8.68 16.28
N GLN A 15 -15.73 -8.46 15.13
CA GLN A 15 -14.94 -7.26 14.90
C GLN A 15 -15.82 -6.04 14.59
N SER A 16 -16.92 -6.18 13.86
CA SER A 16 -17.83 -5.05 13.56
C SER A 16 -18.46 -4.48 14.84
N THR A 17 -18.91 -5.33 15.76
CA THR A 17 -19.44 -4.92 17.07
C THR A 17 -18.38 -4.20 17.91
N ARG A 18 -17.15 -4.73 17.95
CA ARG A 18 -16.01 -4.07 18.62
C ARG A 18 -15.69 -2.72 17.96
N ARG A 19 -15.77 -2.63 16.65
CA ARG A 19 -15.50 -1.42 15.86
C ARG A 19 -16.49 -0.30 16.17
N GLU A 20 -17.78 -0.61 16.31
CA GLU A 20 -18.77 0.39 16.73
C GLU A 20 -18.44 0.99 18.09
N SER A 21 -18.06 0.17 19.06
CA SER A 21 -17.67 0.65 20.39
C SER A 21 -16.46 1.59 20.34
N LEU A 22 -15.48 1.26 19.48
CA LEU A 22 -14.29 2.08 19.27
C LEU A 22 -14.61 3.39 18.57
N LEU A 23 -15.50 3.38 17.57
CA LEU A 23 -15.95 4.60 16.90
C LEU A 23 -16.70 5.52 17.87
N ARG A 24 -17.52 4.97 18.78
CA ARG A 24 -18.16 5.76 19.84
C ARG A 24 -17.12 6.34 20.80
N GLN A 25 -16.14 5.55 21.24
CA GLN A 25 -15.04 6.05 22.07
C GLN A 25 -14.21 7.12 21.37
N GLU A 26 -13.92 6.96 20.09
CA GLU A 26 -13.19 7.93 19.28
C GLU A 26 -13.99 9.23 19.15
N ARG A 27 -15.28 9.14 18.83
CA ARG A 27 -16.16 10.30 18.72
C ARG A 27 -16.24 11.04 20.06
N MET A 28 -16.39 10.32 21.16
CA MET A 28 -16.39 10.92 22.50
C MET A 28 -15.04 11.55 22.84
N LEU A 29 -13.92 10.89 22.54
CA LEU A 29 -12.58 11.43 22.76
C LEU A 29 -12.35 12.72 21.95
N LYS A 30 -12.79 12.75 20.69
CA LYS A 30 -12.75 13.93 19.82
C LYS A 30 -13.60 15.06 20.40
N ILE A 31 -14.86 14.78 20.74
CA ILE A 31 -15.80 15.81 21.26
C ILE A 31 -15.29 16.36 22.59
N CYS A 32 -14.94 15.51 23.55
CA CYS A 32 -14.42 15.95 24.84
C CYS A 32 -13.08 16.68 24.70
N GLY A 33 -12.15 16.16 23.89
CA GLY A 33 -10.85 16.77 23.65
C GLY A 33 -10.97 18.15 23.00
N LEU A 34 -11.77 18.28 21.95
CA LEU A 34 -12.05 19.57 21.31
C LEU A 34 -12.81 20.51 22.25
N GLY A 35 -13.74 20.01 23.07
CA GLY A 35 -14.46 20.79 24.07
C GLY A 35 -13.51 21.40 25.12
N ILE A 36 -12.56 20.61 25.63
CA ILE A 36 -11.53 21.09 26.56
C ILE A 36 -10.65 22.15 25.89
N ILE A 37 -10.19 21.91 24.66
CA ILE A 37 -9.36 22.86 23.91
C ILE A 37 -10.12 24.17 23.65
N ALA A 38 -11.36 24.09 23.19
CA ALA A 38 -12.21 25.26 22.93
C ALA A 38 -12.48 26.05 24.22
N SER A 39 -12.74 25.36 25.33
CA SER A 39 -12.92 26.00 26.64
C SER A 39 -11.65 26.71 27.11
N ALA A 40 -10.47 26.10 26.90
CA ALA A 40 -9.18 26.71 27.25
C ALA A 40 -8.89 27.95 26.40
N CYS A 41 -9.15 27.90 25.09
CA CYS A 41 -9.05 29.05 24.20
C CYS A 41 -10.03 30.18 24.60
N GLY A 42 -11.27 29.83 24.94
CA GLY A 42 -12.27 30.80 25.41
C GLY A 42 -11.85 31.48 26.72
N ALA A 43 -11.34 30.72 27.69
CA ALA A 43 -10.80 31.26 28.93
C ALA A 43 -9.57 32.16 28.68
N GLY A 44 -8.67 31.75 27.78
CA GLY A 44 -7.51 32.54 27.36
C GLY A 44 -7.89 33.87 26.72
N LEU A 45 -8.87 33.86 25.82
CA LEU A 45 -9.40 35.06 25.17
C LEU A 45 -10.08 36.00 26.17
N TRP A 46 -10.88 35.45 27.10
CA TRP A 46 -11.49 36.20 28.17
C TRP A 46 -10.46 36.87 29.09
N LEU A 47 -9.43 36.13 29.50
CA LEU A 47 -8.33 36.65 30.32
C LEU A 47 -7.52 37.72 29.59
N SER A 48 -7.22 37.50 28.31
CA SER A 48 -6.53 38.48 27.47
C SER A 48 -7.33 39.77 27.34
N TYR A 49 -8.66 39.68 27.15
CA TYR A 49 -9.55 40.83 27.13
C TYR A 49 -9.53 41.61 28.45
N LEU A 50 -9.64 40.91 29.59
CA LEU A 50 -9.64 41.55 30.92
C LEU A 50 -8.31 42.24 31.25
N ARG A 51 -7.18 41.68 30.80
CA ARG A 51 -5.84 42.21 31.08
C ARG A 51 -5.30 43.14 29.98
N SER A 52 -5.95 43.21 28.82
CA SER A 52 -5.42 43.86 27.62
C SER A 52 -4.03 43.34 27.20
N GLU A 53 -3.72 42.09 27.54
CA GLU A 53 -2.44 41.45 27.26
C GLU A 53 -2.59 40.44 26.11
N PRO A 54 -2.10 40.74 24.90
CA PRO A 54 -2.21 39.84 23.75
C PRO A 54 -1.34 38.58 23.90
N GLU A 55 -0.29 38.62 24.72
CA GLU A 55 0.61 37.48 24.97
C GLU A 55 -0.13 36.28 25.56
N VAL A 56 -1.14 36.52 26.40
CA VAL A 56 -1.98 35.46 27.00
C VAL A 56 -2.78 34.71 25.92
N LEU A 57 -3.27 35.42 24.90
CA LEU A 57 -3.97 34.81 23.78
C LEU A 57 -3.02 33.95 22.94
N PHE A 58 -1.82 34.47 22.63
CA PHE A 58 -0.82 33.70 21.88
C PHE A 58 -0.37 32.44 22.64
N ALA A 59 -0.11 32.55 23.95
CA ALA A 59 0.29 31.42 24.78
C ALA A 59 -0.80 30.33 24.83
N THR A 60 -2.07 30.73 24.97
CA THR A 60 -3.19 29.77 25.02
C THR A 60 -3.47 29.11 23.68
N LEU A 61 -3.37 29.83 22.55
CA LEU A 61 -3.45 29.24 21.21
C LEU A 61 -2.28 28.28 20.93
N PHE A 62 -1.07 28.63 21.35
CA PHE A 62 0.10 27.78 21.20
C PHE A 62 -0.06 26.47 22.00
N LEU A 63 -0.52 26.55 23.25
CA LEU A 63 -0.84 25.37 24.08
C LEU A 63 -1.98 24.52 23.47
N ALA A 64 -3.01 25.17 22.93
CA ALA A 64 -4.09 24.48 22.23
C ALA A 64 -3.57 23.70 21.02
N LEU A 65 -2.70 24.30 20.20
CA LEU A 65 -2.07 23.63 19.06
C LEU A 65 -1.20 22.46 19.51
N LEU A 66 -0.39 22.66 20.56
CA LEU A 66 0.42 21.60 21.17
C LEU A 66 -0.42 20.45 21.73
N ALA A 67 -1.63 20.70 22.22
CA ALA A 67 -2.55 19.65 22.70
C ALA A 67 -3.29 18.95 21.56
N LEU A 68 -3.50 19.62 20.43
CA LEU A 68 -4.21 19.08 19.28
C LEU A 68 -3.44 17.94 18.60
N VAL A 69 -2.13 18.12 18.41
CA VAL A 69 -1.24 17.13 17.78
C VAL A 69 -1.26 15.75 18.50
N PRO A 70 -1.04 15.64 19.83
CA PRO A 70 -1.08 14.36 20.53
C PRO A 70 -2.49 13.73 20.52
N LEU A 71 -3.55 14.54 20.55
CA LEU A 71 -4.92 14.04 20.46
C LEU A 71 -5.16 13.30 19.13
N PHE A 72 -4.81 13.93 18.01
CA PHE A 72 -4.98 13.31 16.69
C PHE A 72 -4.05 12.11 16.47
N THR A 73 -2.80 12.18 16.92
CA THR A 73 -1.88 11.04 16.78
C THR A 73 -2.33 9.83 17.62
N MET A 74 -2.87 10.05 18.83
CA MET A 74 -3.45 8.99 19.66
C MET A 74 -4.66 8.33 18.99
N ILE A 75 -5.55 9.12 18.38
CA ILE A 75 -6.70 8.60 17.64
C ILE A 75 -6.25 7.75 16.46
N ALA A 76 -5.34 8.28 15.63
CA ALA A 76 -4.81 7.57 14.48
C ALA A 76 -4.10 6.26 14.89
N ALA A 77 -3.35 6.27 15.99
CA ALA A 77 -2.69 5.07 16.53
C ALA A 77 -3.69 4.00 16.97
N LYS A 78 -4.78 4.38 17.64
CA LYS A 78 -5.85 3.44 18.04
C LYS A 78 -6.54 2.82 16.83
N GLN A 79 -6.88 3.65 15.84
CA GLN A 79 -7.47 3.21 14.59
C GLN A 79 -6.57 2.20 13.85
N ARG A 80 -5.29 2.50 13.71
CA ARG A 80 -4.30 1.59 13.09
C ARG A 80 -4.14 0.28 13.86
N ARG A 81 -4.15 0.33 15.19
CA ARG A 81 -4.06 -0.88 16.03
C ARG A 81 -5.26 -1.79 15.83
N PHE A 82 -6.47 -1.23 15.78
CA PHE A 82 -7.67 -2.01 15.51
C PHE A 82 -7.62 -2.71 14.15
N GLN A 83 -7.16 -2.00 13.11
CA GLN A 83 -6.97 -2.60 11.77
C GLN A 83 -5.94 -3.73 11.80
N THR A 84 -4.85 -3.53 12.53
CA THR A 84 -3.82 -4.55 12.73
C THR A 84 -4.41 -5.82 13.35
N ASP A 85 -5.20 -5.68 14.42
CA ASP A 85 -5.86 -6.81 15.10
C ASP A 85 -6.86 -7.52 14.15
N PHE A 86 -7.57 -6.75 13.32
CA PHE A 86 -8.46 -7.30 12.29
C PHE A 86 -7.71 -8.15 11.27
N TYR A 87 -6.59 -7.66 10.72
CA TYR A 87 -5.78 -8.41 9.77
C TYR A 87 -5.25 -9.72 10.35
N ILE A 88 -4.74 -9.66 11.59
CA ILE A 88 -4.23 -10.84 12.32
C ILE A 88 -5.34 -11.89 12.52
N ALA A 89 -6.58 -11.46 12.75
CA ALA A 89 -7.70 -12.38 12.93
C ALA A 89 -8.22 -12.96 11.61
N ILE A 90 -8.27 -12.16 10.53
CA ILE A 90 -8.96 -12.54 9.29
C ILE A 90 -8.04 -13.26 8.30
N LEU A 91 -6.81 -12.78 8.10
CA LEU A 91 -5.91 -13.31 7.06
C LEU A 91 -5.62 -14.81 7.20
N PRO A 92 -5.45 -15.37 8.42
CA PRO A 92 -5.28 -16.81 8.57
C PRO A 92 -6.47 -17.64 8.08
N LEU A 93 -7.69 -17.10 8.21
CA LEU A 93 -8.90 -17.78 7.77
C LEU A 93 -9.07 -17.71 6.24
N LEU A 94 -8.54 -16.66 5.60
CA LEU A 94 -8.61 -16.48 4.16
C LEU A 94 -7.57 -17.29 3.38
N LEU A 95 -6.48 -17.71 4.05
CA LEU A 95 -5.33 -18.37 3.43
C LEU A 95 -5.05 -19.76 4.02
N PRO A 96 -6.05 -20.67 4.10
CA PRO A 96 -5.86 -21.97 4.76
C PRO A 96 -4.90 -22.90 4.00
N GLY A 97 -4.60 -22.62 2.72
CA GLY A 97 -3.79 -23.47 1.84
C GLY A 97 -2.35 -23.01 1.61
N LEU A 98 -1.88 -21.99 2.33
CA LEU A 98 -0.47 -21.59 2.28
C LEU A 98 0.35 -22.44 3.25
N ASP A 99 1.40 -23.08 2.76
CA ASP A 99 2.37 -23.79 3.60
C ASP A 99 3.35 -22.77 4.21
N GLN A 100 3.58 -22.87 5.53
CA GLN A 100 4.61 -22.12 6.26
C GLN A 100 4.63 -20.62 5.93
N TRP A 101 3.54 -19.92 6.27
CA TRP A 101 3.46 -18.48 6.10
C TRP A 101 3.46 -17.75 7.45
N SER A 102 3.86 -16.49 7.42
CA SER A 102 3.82 -15.58 8.55
C SER A 102 3.25 -14.23 8.14
N ILE A 103 2.58 -13.57 9.08
CA ILE A 103 2.11 -12.20 8.92
C ILE A 103 2.92 -11.30 9.84
N VAL A 104 3.39 -10.19 9.28
CA VAL A 104 4.00 -9.11 10.03
C VAL A 104 3.24 -7.84 9.70
N THR A 105 2.80 -7.13 10.73
CA THR A 105 2.00 -5.93 10.59
C THR A 105 2.82 -4.68 10.82
N ARG A 106 2.50 -3.58 10.13
CA ARG A 106 3.09 -2.25 10.31
C ARG A 106 4.59 -2.15 10.07
N LYS A 107 5.17 -3.11 9.36
CA LYS A 107 6.56 -3.07 8.89
C LYS A 107 6.59 -3.47 7.43
N PRO A 108 7.38 -2.82 6.56
CA PRO A 108 7.58 -3.29 5.20
C PRO A 108 8.35 -4.62 5.23
N ALA A 109 8.12 -5.46 4.22
CA ALA A 109 8.89 -6.67 4.03
C ALA A 109 10.35 -6.31 3.67
N ARG A 110 11.34 -7.07 4.15
CA ARG A 110 12.78 -6.75 3.96
C ARG A 110 13.17 -6.64 2.48
N GLN A 111 12.45 -7.33 1.61
CA GLN A 111 12.72 -7.38 0.18
C GLN A 111 12.37 -6.04 -0.50
N ILE A 112 11.50 -5.22 0.09
CA ILE A 112 11.14 -3.89 -0.44
C ILE A 112 12.35 -2.95 -0.48
N GLU A 113 13.33 -3.12 0.41
CA GLU A 113 14.60 -2.37 0.37
C GLU A 113 15.40 -2.66 -0.91
N ARG A 114 15.24 -3.87 -1.47
CA ARG A 114 15.88 -4.28 -2.73
C ARG A 114 15.06 -3.92 -3.97
N MET A 115 13.81 -3.47 -3.79
CA MET A 115 12.94 -3.09 -4.89
C MET A 115 13.60 -1.99 -5.74
N PRO A 116 13.49 -2.06 -7.08
CA PRO A 116 14.02 -1.04 -7.97
C PRO A 116 13.65 0.39 -7.56
N GLY A 117 14.56 1.34 -7.85
CA GLY A 117 14.59 2.69 -7.26
C GLY A 117 13.42 3.59 -7.67
N HIS A 118 13.59 4.91 -7.49
CA HIS A 118 12.53 5.90 -7.74
C HIS A 118 11.95 5.87 -9.17
N TYR A 119 12.71 5.35 -10.15
CA TYR A 119 12.21 5.18 -11.52
C TYR A 119 11.08 4.15 -11.66
N PHE A 120 11.04 3.14 -10.77
CA PHE A 120 10.01 2.11 -10.78
C PHE A 120 8.74 2.62 -10.08
N VAL A 121 8.94 3.21 -8.90
CA VAL A 121 7.92 3.97 -8.18
C VAL A 121 8.62 4.97 -7.27
N PRO A 122 8.39 6.29 -7.44
CA PRO A 122 8.95 7.30 -6.55
C PRO A 122 8.40 7.08 -5.13
N ARG A 123 9.27 6.97 -4.14
CA ARG A 123 8.87 6.71 -2.75
C ARG A 123 9.93 7.23 -1.77
N ASP A 124 9.48 7.98 -0.77
CA ASP A 124 10.30 8.39 0.37
C ASP A 124 9.69 7.89 1.68
N GLU A 125 8.38 7.64 1.69
CA GLU A 125 7.64 7.09 2.81
C GLU A 125 6.89 5.82 2.39
N ILE A 126 6.95 4.80 3.24
CA ILE A 126 6.27 3.51 3.05
C ILE A 126 5.36 3.26 4.24
N ASP A 127 4.05 3.43 4.04
CA ASP A 127 3.03 3.10 5.02
C ASP A 127 2.51 1.68 4.76
N CYS A 128 2.95 0.72 5.55
CA CYS A 128 2.58 -0.70 5.43
C CYS A 128 1.48 -1.07 6.43
N ASP A 129 0.43 -1.74 5.96
CA ASP A 129 -0.58 -2.35 6.83
C ASP A 129 -0.09 -3.69 7.37
N PHE A 130 0.18 -4.59 6.44
CA PHE A 130 0.63 -5.94 6.68
C PHE A 130 1.49 -6.41 5.51
N HIS A 131 2.37 -7.36 5.81
CA HIS A 131 2.94 -8.22 4.81
C HIS A 131 2.81 -9.68 5.21
N ILE A 132 2.56 -10.52 4.21
CA ILE A 132 2.50 -11.97 4.32
C ILE A 132 3.76 -12.49 3.65
N GLU A 133 4.55 -13.29 4.36
CA GLU A 133 5.64 -14.07 3.78
C GLU A 133 5.25 -15.55 3.79
N GLY A 134 5.59 -16.28 2.75
CA GLY A 134 5.33 -17.71 2.69
C GLY A 134 6.08 -18.37 1.55
N SER A 135 5.74 -19.64 1.30
CA SER A 135 6.27 -20.40 0.18
C SER A 135 5.13 -20.97 -0.65
N LEU A 136 5.22 -20.84 -1.97
CA LEU A 136 4.30 -21.48 -2.91
C LEU A 136 5.11 -22.44 -3.79
N HIS A 137 4.80 -23.74 -3.71
CA HIS A 137 5.56 -24.79 -4.38
C HIS A 137 7.09 -24.74 -4.12
N GLY A 138 7.48 -24.43 -2.88
CA GLY A 138 8.88 -24.33 -2.47
C GLY A 138 9.56 -22.99 -2.82
N ILE A 139 8.84 -22.04 -3.41
CA ILE A 139 9.39 -20.74 -3.80
C ILE A 139 8.90 -19.66 -2.84
N PRO A 140 9.83 -18.88 -2.26
CA PRO A 140 9.46 -17.82 -1.33
C PRO A 140 8.76 -16.68 -2.07
N PHE A 141 7.68 -16.19 -1.46
CA PHE A 141 6.99 -14.98 -1.89
C PHE A 141 6.72 -14.08 -0.70
N SER A 142 6.47 -12.80 -0.98
CA SER A 142 5.86 -11.90 -0.02
C SER A 142 4.79 -11.02 -0.68
N VAL A 143 3.70 -10.79 0.02
CA VAL A 143 2.62 -9.88 -0.40
C VAL A 143 2.47 -8.82 0.67
N THR A 144 2.74 -7.56 0.31
CA THR A 144 2.69 -6.42 1.22
C THR A 144 1.58 -5.46 0.78
N GLN A 145 0.64 -5.15 1.67
CA GLN A 145 -0.29 -4.05 1.44
C GLN A 145 0.34 -2.74 1.92
N ALA A 146 0.57 -1.81 0.99
CA ALA A 146 1.26 -0.56 1.29
C ALA A 146 0.70 0.64 0.52
N VAL A 147 0.93 1.81 1.12
CA VAL A 147 0.83 3.12 0.47
C VAL A 147 2.23 3.70 0.38
N LEU A 148 2.68 4.02 -0.83
CA LEU A 148 3.93 4.71 -1.08
C LEU A 148 3.63 6.18 -1.33
N ARG A 149 4.41 7.05 -0.69
CA ARG A 149 4.32 8.50 -0.87
C ARG A 149 5.66 9.08 -1.27
N HIS A 150 5.62 10.13 -2.07
CA HIS A 150 6.77 10.93 -2.44
C HIS A 150 6.48 12.39 -2.10
N SER A 151 7.42 13.06 -1.45
CA SER A 151 7.22 14.43 -0.97
C SER A 151 8.26 15.35 -1.61
N PRO A 152 8.04 15.80 -2.86
CA PRO A 152 8.88 16.85 -3.43
C PRO A 152 8.51 18.16 -2.74
N ALA A 153 9.37 18.57 -1.81
CA ALA A 153 9.45 19.89 -1.19
C ALA A 153 8.32 20.34 -0.25
N GLU A 154 7.03 20.00 -0.41
CA GLU A 154 5.99 20.51 0.53
C GLU A 154 4.66 19.75 0.62
N ASN A 155 4.29 18.93 -0.38
CA ASN A 155 3.05 18.14 -0.35
C ASN A 155 3.34 16.65 -0.62
N PRO A 156 2.99 15.75 0.32
CA PRO A 156 3.13 14.32 0.08
C PRO A 156 2.13 13.87 -0.98
N GLU A 157 2.62 13.41 -2.12
CA GLU A 157 1.84 12.78 -3.17
C GLU A 157 1.81 11.26 -2.96
N THR A 158 0.62 10.65 -3.07
CA THR A 158 0.52 9.19 -3.06
C THR A 158 0.89 8.66 -4.44
N THR A 159 2.06 8.03 -4.55
CA THR A 159 2.59 7.49 -5.80
C THR A 159 2.12 6.07 -6.09
N PHE A 160 1.80 5.31 -5.03
CA PHE A 160 1.24 3.98 -5.15
C PHE A 160 0.36 3.63 -3.95
N ARG A 161 -0.70 2.88 -4.21
CA ARG A 161 -1.59 2.30 -3.20
C ARG A 161 -2.04 0.93 -3.71
N GLY A 162 -1.79 -0.12 -2.92
CA GLY A 162 -2.21 -1.47 -3.28
C GLY A 162 -1.31 -2.55 -2.72
N LEU A 163 -1.17 -3.64 -3.48
CA LEU A 163 -0.33 -4.79 -3.11
C LEU A 163 1.02 -4.72 -3.83
N ILE A 164 2.09 -4.79 -3.06
CA ILE A 164 3.46 -5.00 -3.54
C ILE A 164 3.76 -6.48 -3.35
N VAL A 165 3.97 -7.18 -4.45
CA VAL A 165 4.26 -8.60 -4.44
C VAL A 165 5.72 -8.82 -4.80
N TRP A 166 6.40 -9.65 -4.02
CA TRP A 166 7.76 -10.09 -4.29
C TRP A 166 7.81 -11.60 -4.45
N THR A 167 8.63 -12.07 -5.38
CA THR A 167 8.98 -13.49 -5.55
C THR A 167 10.39 -13.62 -6.10
N ARG A 168 10.99 -14.80 -5.94
CA ARG A 168 12.27 -15.11 -6.58
C ARG A 168 12.06 -15.63 -8.01
N VAL A 169 12.84 -15.13 -8.97
CA VAL A 169 12.91 -15.71 -10.32
C VAL A 169 13.91 -16.86 -10.36
N ALA A 170 13.71 -17.81 -11.27
CA ALA A 170 14.57 -19.00 -11.39
C ALA A 170 15.99 -18.62 -11.81
N ASN A 171 16.12 -17.71 -12.79
CA ASN A 171 17.39 -17.24 -13.32
C ASN A 171 17.55 -15.76 -13.01
N ALA A 172 18.62 -15.38 -12.32
CA ALA A 172 18.90 -13.98 -12.02
C ALA A 172 19.07 -13.16 -13.31
N PHE A 173 18.52 -11.95 -13.33
CA PHE A 173 18.70 -10.98 -14.40
C PHE A 173 20.00 -10.18 -14.18
N PRO A 174 20.84 -9.99 -15.21
CA PRO A 174 22.04 -9.16 -15.11
C PRO A 174 21.68 -7.67 -15.09
N GLY A 175 21.24 -7.17 -13.93
CA GLY A 175 20.89 -5.77 -13.69
C GLY A 175 19.41 -5.58 -13.38
N ASP A 176 18.82 -4.52 -13.93
CA ASP A 176 17.40 -4.18 -13.77
C ASP A 176 16.65 -4.38 -15.09
N PHE A 177 15.44 -4.94 -15.02
CA PHE A 177 14.49 -5.03 -16.13
C PHE A 177 13.08 -4.72 -15.64
N ALA A 178 12.43 -3.72 -16.20
CA ALA A 178 11.12 -3.27 -15.73
C ALA A 178 10.14 -2.96 -16.87
N ALA A 179 8.86 -3.22 -16.60
CA ALA A 179 7.72 -2.75 -17.35
C ALA A 179 7.08 -1.59 -16.59
N LEU A 180 7.36 -0.38 -17.04
CA LEU A 180 6.90 0.85 -16.41
C LEU A 180 5.61 1.35 -17.06
N ARG A 181 4.69 1.86 -16.26
CA ARG A 181 3.44 2.45 -16.74
C ARG A 181 3.71 3.79 -17.41
N ARG A 182 3.15 4.03 -18.59
CA ARG A 182 3.21 5.36 -19.22
C ARG A 182 2.32 6.39 -18.51
N PRO A 183 2.78 7.63 -18.34
CA PRO A 183 1.94 8.73 -17.91
C PRO A 183 0.80 8.94 -18.93
N PRO A 184 -0.44 9.16 -18.49
CA PRO A 184 -1.60 9.26 -19.38
C PRO A 184 -1.54 10.41 -20.40
N LYS A 185 -0.63 11.38 -20.23
CA LYS A 185 -0.46 12.54 -21.12
C LYS A 185 0.82 12.48 -21.98
N GLU A 186 1.64 11.45 -21.84
CA GLU A 186 2.92 11.35 -22.52
C GLU A 186 2.95 10.17 -23.49
N ARG A 187 3.51 10.38 -24.69
CA ARG A 187 3.74 9.28 -25.65
C ARG A 187 4.71 8.22 -25.11
N SER A 188 5.46 8.56 -24.06
CA SER A 188 6.31 7.66 -23.28
C SER A 188 6.86 8.38 -22.04
N LEU A 189 7.25 7.64 -20.98
CA LEU A 189 7.91 8.15 -19.75
C LEU A 189 9.16 9.02 -19.98
N TRP A 190 9.69 9.00 -21.20
CA TRP A 190 10.95 9.62 -21.62
C TRP A 190 10.90 11.15 -21.77
N ARG A 191 9.78 11.82 -21.45
CA ARG A 191 9.66 13.29 -21.47
C ARG A 191 9.46 13.89 -20.08
N GLY A 192 10.24 13.47 -19.09
CA GLY A 192 10.28 14.16 -17.81
C GLY A 192 10.95 13.43 -16.64
N THR A 193 11.09 12.11 -16.73
CA THR A 193 11.69 11.31 -15.65
C THR A 193 13.19 11.09 -15.85
N VAL A 194 14.01 11.50 -14.89
CA VAL A 194 15.44 11.16 -14.83
C VAL A 194 15.56 9.68 -14.51
N LEU A 195 15.84 8.87 -15.52
CA LEU A 195 16.19 7.48 -15.31
C LEU A 195 17.62 7.40 -14.76
N PRO A 196 17.90 6.48 -13.82
CA PRO A 196 19.25 6.21 -13.39
C PRO A 196 20.16 5.94 -14.59
N ASP A 197 21.42 6.34 -14.46
CA ASP A 197 22.45 6.10 -15.47
C ASP A 197 22.45 4.61 -15.85
N ARG A 198 22.30 4.34 -17.17
CA ARG A 198 22.27 3.02 -17.86
C ARG A 198 20.90 2.39 -18.11
N LEU A 199 19.77 2.91 -17.62
CA LEU A 199 18.46 2.39 -18.01
C LEU A 199 18.10 2.78 -19.46
N MET A 200 17.98 1.78 -20.34
CA MET A 200 17.69 1.97 -21.76
C MET A 200 16.35 1.34 -22.14
N PRO A 201 15.58 1.98 -23.05
CA PRO A 201 14.33 1.42 -23.56
C PRO A 201 14.59 0.18 -24.41
N ILE A 202 13.75 -0.84 -24.23
CA ILE A 202 13.74 -2.02 -25.10
C ILE A 202 12.70 -1.82 -26.21
N PRO A 203 13.10 -1.90 -27.49
CA PRO A 203 12.15 -1.86 -28.59
C PRO A 203 11.19 -3.06 -28.52
N ASN A 204 9.89 -2.79 -28.50
CA ASN A 204 8.86 -3.81 -28.55
C ASN A 204 7.81 -3.46 -29.63
N ALA A 205 7.34 -4.44 -30.40
CA ALA A 205 6.28 -4.24 -31.41
C ALA A 205 4.88 -4.59 -30.90
N THR A 206 4.75 -5.09 -29.66
CA THR A 206 3.50 -5.55 -29.06
C THR A 206 2.49 -4.42 -28.82
N HIS A 207 1.22 -4.80 -28.74
CA HIS A 207 0.11 -3.89 -28.46
C HIS A 207 0.26 -3.17 -27.10
N LEU A 208 0.88 -3.81 -26.10
CA LEU A 208 1.16 -3.22 -24.79
C LEU A 208 2.11 -2.03 -24.88
N ARG A 209 3.16 -2.13 -25.70
CA ARG A 209 4.07 -0.99 -25.96
C ARG A 209 3.40 0.06 -26.83
N ARG A 210 2.38 -0.28 -27.63
CA ARG A 210 1.71 0.78 -28.38
C ARG A 210 1.02 1.75 -27.41
N TRP A 211 0.32 1.27 -26.38
CA TRP A 211 -0.62 2.13 -25.65
C TRP A 211 -0.42 2.27 -24.12
N ALA A 212 0.36 1.43 -23.43
CA ALA A 212 0.34 1.40 -21.95
C ALA A 212 1.70 1.33 -21.24
N TYR A 213 2.71 0.67 -21.83
CA TYR A 213 3.97 0.35 -21.14
C TYR A 213 5.23 0.77 -21.89
N ASP A 214 6.24 1.17 -21.12
CA ASP A 214 7.64 1.25 -21.56
C ASP A 214 8.47 0.17 -20.87
N PHE A 215 9.14 -0.67 -21.68
CA PHE A 215 10.05 -1.69 -21.19
C PHE A 215 11.45 -1.11 -21.13
N VAL A 216 12.11 -1.26 -19.99
CA VAL A 216 13.40 -0.62 -19.71
C VAL A 216 14.36 -1.62 -19.08
N SER A 217 15.64 -1.57 -19.46
CA SER A 217 16.66 -2.40 -18.82
C SER A 217 18.01 -1.72 -18.78
N THR A 218 18.81 -2.07 -17.78
CA THR A 218 20.24 -1.75 -17.74
C THR A 218 21.10 -2.66 -18.62
N ASP A 219 20.53 -3.79 -19.08
CA ASP A 219 21.16 -4.72 -20.01
C ASP A 219 20.17 -5.07 -21.15
N PRO A 220 20.13 -4.27 -22.23
CA PRO A 220 19.15 -4.41 -23.29
C PRO A 220 19.17 -5.77 -23.99
N GLU A 221 20.33 -6.41 -24.11
CA GLU A 221 20.48 -7.71 -24.77
C GLU A 221 19.74 -8.80 -23.99
N SER A 222 19.99 -8.91 -22.67
CA SER A 222 19.24 -9.84 -21.82
C SER A 222 17.77 -9.46 -21.68
N GLY A 223 17.47 -8.17 -21.68
CA GLY A 223 16.10 -7.66 -21.61
C GLY A 223 15.27 -8.05 -22.84
N ASP A 224 15.85 -8.01 -24.04
CA ASP A 224 15.18 -8.43 -25.29
C ASP A 224 14.82 -9.92 -25.24
N VAL A 225 15.74 -10.76 -24.75
CA VAL A 225 15.50 -12.21 -24.58
C VAL A 225 14.33 -12.49 -23.63
N ARG A 226 14.18 -11.72 -22.56
CA ARG A 226 13.10 -11.91 -21.55
C ARG A 226 11.84 -11.09 -21.82
N LEU A 227 11.82 -10.30 -22.89
CA LEU A 227 10.72 -9.40 -23.21
C LEU A 227 9.38 -10.12 -23.34
N ASN A 228 9.37 -11.28 -24.00
CA ASN A 228 8.16 -12.08 -24.18
C ASN A 228 7.62 -12.62 -22.84
N GLY A 229 8.51 -13.02 -21.93
CA GLY A 229 8.15 -13.43 -20.57
C GLY A 229 7.49 -12.28 -19.81
N MET A 230 8.11 -11.10 -19.83
CA MET A 230 7.58 -9.88 -19.18
C MET A 230 6.22 -9.47 -19.74
N VAL A 231 6.05 -9.51 -21.06
CA VAL A 231 4.77 -9.25 -21.75
C VAL A 231 3.70 -10.26 -21.30
N GLY A 232 4.04 -11.54 -21.21
CA GLY A 232 3.13 -12.58 -20.70
C GLY A 232 2.75 -12.38 -19.23
N ALA A 233 3.71 -11.98 -18.39
CA ALA A 233 3.47 -11.66 -16.99
C ALA A 233 2.51 -10.49 -16.84
N ILE A 234 2.75 -9.38 -17.55
CA ILE A 234 1.85 -8.22 -17.56
C ILE A 234 0.46 -8.60 -18.09
N GLY A 235 0.40 -9.38 -19.19
CA GLY A 235 -0.87 -9.87 -19.73
C GLY A 235 -1.68 -10.66 -18.70
N THR A 236 -1.01 -11.51 -17.91
CA THR A 236 -1.63 -12.26 -16.81
C THR A 236 -2.12 -11.32 -15.71
N LEU A 237 -1.30 -10.35 -15.28
CA LEU A 237 -1.67 -9.40 -14.23
C LEU A 237 -2.82 -8.48 -14.64
N LEU A 238 -2.94 -8.13 -15.92
CA LEU A 238 -4.06 -7.34 -16.44
C LEU A 238 -5.42 -8.05 -16.32
N THR A 239 -5.44 -9.39 -16.19
CA THR A 239 -6.68 -10.14 -15.96
C THR A 239 -7.26 -9.94 -14.55
N LEU A 240 -6.46 -9.40 -13.62
CA LEU A 240 -6.83 -9.24 -12.21
C LEU A 240 -7.83 -8.10 -11.94
N LYS A 241 -8.19 -7.30 -12.97
CA LYS A 241 -9.12 -6.16 -12.86
C LYS A 241 -8.73 -5.22 -11.71
N LEU A 242 -7.49 -4.75 -11.79
CA LEU A 242 -6.88 -3.80 -10.86
C LEU A 242 -7.45 -2.38 -11.09
N ASP A 243 -7.22 -1.48 -10.14
CA ASP A 243 -7.70 -0.08 -10.25
C ASP A 243 -6.90 0.71 -11.30
N ASP A 244 -5.65 0.32 -11.54
CA ASP A 244 -4.75 0.89 -12.54
C ASP A 244 -3.79 -0.21 -13.06
N LEU A 245 -2.99 0.14 -14.06
CA LEU A 245 -2.05 -0.75 -14.73
C LEU A 245 -0.98 -1.30 -13.75
N PRO A 246 -0.80 -2.64 -13.68
CA PRO A 246 0.24 -3.24 -12.86
C PRO A 246 1.63 -2.90 -13.39
N GLN A 247 2.62 -2.75 -12.52
CA GLN A 247 4.01 -2.58 -12.93
C GLN A 247 4.84 -3.76 -12.45
N VAL A 248 5.81 -4.21 -13.25
CA VAL A 248 6.67 -5.34 -12.89
C VAL A 248 8.12 -4.92 -13.07
N ALA A 249 8.97 -5.27 -12.11
CA ALA A 249 10.40 -5.06 -12.23
C ALA A 249 11.19 -6.23 -11.64
N ILE A 250 12.35 -6.50 -12.23
CA ILE A 250 13.26 -7.57 -11.86
C ILE A 250 14.61 -6.94 -11.60
N ARG A 251 15.22 -7.30 -10.48
CA ARG A 251 16.58 -6.93 -10.12
C ARG A 251 17.31 -8.15 -9.61
N GLY A 252 18.30 -8.62 -10.36
CA GLY A 252 18.96 -9.87 -10.02
C GLY A 252 17.96 -11.02 -9.94
N ALA A 253 17.89 -11.69 -8.77
CA ALA A 253 16.96 -12.79 -8.54
C ALA A 253 15.61 -12.35 -7.94
N ASP A 254 15.43 -11.07 -7.63
CA ASP A 254 14.21 -10.54 -7.03
C ASP A 254 13.28 -9.97 -8.12
N ALA A 255 12.04 -10.45 -8.17
CA ALA A 255 10.98 -9.86 -8.98
C ALA A 255 9.92 -9.20 -8.09
N PHE A 256 9.48 -8.02 -8.51
CA PHE A 256 8.49 -7.20 -7.84
C PHE A 256 7.34 -6.91 -8.79
N ALA A 257 6.11 -7.06 -8.32
CA ALA A 257 4.90 -6.62 -9.00
C ALA A 257 4.13 -5.62 -8.12
N LEU A 258 3.88 -4.44 -8.66
CA LEU A 258 3.03 -3.42 -8.05
C LEU A 258 1.62 -3.58 -8.61
N LEU A 259 0.66 -3.87 -7.75
CA LEU A 259 -0.73 -4.14 -8.10
C LEU A 259 -1.63 -3.07 -7.48
N PRO A 260 -2.03 -2.05 -8.26
CA PRO A 260 -2.88 -0.98 -7.78
C PRO A 260 -4.26 -1.51 -7.35
N LEU A 261 -4.55 -1.39 -6.06
CA LEU A 261 -5.75 -1.95 -5.44
C LEU A 261 -6.20 -1.07 -4.28
N PRO A 262 -7.50 -1.07 -3.95
CA PRO A 262 -7.98 -0.37 -2.77
C PRO A 262 -7.38 -1.02 -1.52
N ARG A 263 -7.03 -0.17 -0.55
CA ARG A 263 -6.44 -0.61 0.72
C ARG A 263 -7.50 -1.39 1.50
N PHE A 264 -7.32 -2.71 1.67
CA PHE A 264 -8.33 -3.57 2.29
C PHE A 264 -8.62 -3.13 3.73
N GLY A 265 -9.90 -2.93 4.05
CA GLY A 265 -10.33 -2.48 5.37
C GLY A 265 -10.40 -0.96 5.53
N TRP A 266 -10.08 -0.17 4.49
CA TRP A 266 -10.05 1.29 4.55
C TRP A 266 -11.05 1.93 3.58
N ASP A 267 -11.59 3.07 3.98
CA ASP A 267 -12.36 4.00 3.15
C ASP A 267 -11.53 5.28 2.97
N GLY A 268 -10.87 5.38 1.81
CA GLY A 268 -9.84 6.38 1.55
C GLY A 268 -8.65 6.25 2.52
N ASP A 269 -8.46 7.28 3.35
CA ASP A 269 -7.39 7.33 4.37
C ASP A 269 -7.89 6.99 5.79
N THR A 270 -9.16 6.63 5.93
CA THR A 270 -9.77 6.27 7.22
C THR A 270 -10.13 4.78 7.27
N PRO A 271 -10.08 4.12 8.43
CA PRO A 271 -10.59 2.77 8.58
C PRO A 271 -12.07 2.68 8.16
N ALA A 272 -12.42 1.71 7.30
CA ALA A 272 -13.81 1.48 6.90
C ALA A 272 -14.69 1.28 8.14
N HIS A 273 -15.89 1.85 8.17
CA HIS A 273 -16.74 1.79 9.37
C HIS A 273 -17.39 0.43 9.57
N THR A 274 -17.78 -0.22 8.49
CA THR A 274 -18.34 -1.58 8.46
C THR A 274 -17.65 -2.37 7.36
N LEU A 275 -17.37 -3.64 7.63
CA LEU A 275 -16.90 -4.58 6.63
C LEU A 275 -17.96 -5.66 6.46
N ASP A 276 -18.34 -5.88 5.22
CA ASP A 276 -19.26 -6.93 4.83
C ASP A 276 -18.49 -8.12 4.24
N VAL A 277 -18.90 -9.33 4.60
CA VAL A 277 -18.20 -10.55 4.19
C VAL A 277 -18.27 -10.73 2.69
N GLU A 278 -19.43 -10.50 2.08
CA GLU A 278 -19.68 -10.75 0.66
C GLU A 278 -19.17 -9.62 -0.22
N ARG A 279 -19.29 -8.38 0.24
CA ARG A 279 -18.88 -7.19 -0.51
C ARG A 279 -17.39 -6.88 -0.37
N ASP A 280 -16.81 -7.09 0.81
CA ASP A 280 -15.47 -6.57 1.11
C ASP A 280 -14.46 -7.72 1.29
N VAL A 281 -14.78 -8.73 2.11
CA VAL A 281 -13.83 -9.78 2.50
C VAL A 281 -13.66 -10.84 1.42
N ARG A 282 -14.76 -11.37 0.87
CA ARG A 282 -14.73 -12.40 -0.18
C ARG A 282 -14.03 -11.92 -1.45
N PRO A 283 -14.31 -10.70 -1.97
CA PRO A 283 -13.60 -10.20 -3.14
C PRO A 283 -12.12 -9.97 -2.86
N PHE A 284 -11.75 -9.51 -1.66
CA PHE A 284 -10.35 -9.38 -1.28
C PHE A 284 -9.64 -10.74 -1.25
N ALA A 285 -10.24 -11.76 -0.62
CA ALA A 285 -9.68 -13.11 -0.57
C ALA A 285 -9.50 -13.72 -1.97
N ALA A 286 -10.52 -13.59 -2.82
CA ALA A 286 -10.46 -14.05 -4.20
C ALA A 286 -9.35 -13.33 -4.98
N ARG A 287 -9.24 -11.99 -4.85
CA ARG A 287 -8.14 -11.22 -5.46
C ARG A 287 -6.78 -11.68 -4.97
N LEU A 288 -6.61 -11.87 -3.66
CA LEU A 288 -5.34 -12.33 -3.08
C LEU A 288 -4.94 -13.70 -3.62
N LEU A 289 -5.87 -14.64 -3.74
CA LEU A 289 -5.62 -15.94 -4.37
C LEU A 289 -5.25 -15.80 -5.85
N SER A 290 -5.96 -14.97 -6.61
CA SER A 290 -5.63 -14.72 -8.03
C SER A 290 -4.25 -14.07 -8.19
N VAL A 291 -3.86 -13.18 -7.27
CA VAL A 291 -2.51 -12.60 -7.22
C VAL A 291 -1.46 -13.67 -6.98
N LEU A 292 -1.69 -14.56 -6.02
CA LEU A 292 -0.78 -15.68 -5.74
C LEU A 292 -0.68 -16.66 -6.91
N GLN A 293 -1.75 -16.86 -7.68
CA GLN A 293 -1.72 -17.66 -8.91
C GLN A 293 -0.96 -16.96 -10.03
N ALA A 294 -1.13 -15.64 -10.18
CA ALA A 294 -0.44 -14.84 -11.18
C ALA A 294 1.07 -14.69 -10.94
N LEU A 295 1.54 -14.97 -9.71
CA LEU A 295 2.96 -14.98 -9.37
C LEU A 295 3.79 -15.90 -10.26
N ASP A 296 3.22 -17.03 -10.69
CA ASP A 296 3.93 -17.96 -11.57
C ASP A 296 4.31 -17.31 -12.91
N ALA A 297 3.47 -16.42 -13.44
CA ALA A 297 3.77 -15.69 -14.66
C ALA A 297 4.93 -14.69 -14.45
N VAL A 298 4.96 -13.99 -13.32
CA VAL A 298 6.06 -13.07 -12.95
C VAL A 298 7.37 -13.83 -12.71
N ARG A 299 7.30 -15.06 -12.18
CA ARG A 299 8.47 -15.93 -11.98
C ARG A 299 9.13 -16.36 -13.29
N LYS A 300 8.34 -16.53 -14.35
CA LYS A 300 8.78 -17.06 -15.65
C LYS A 300 9.46 -16.02 -16.54
N VAL A 301 9.57 -14.77 -16.08
CA VAL A 301 10.27 -13.69 -16.78
C VAL A 301 11.79 -13.89 -16.71
#